data_AF-A0AA35RB90-F1
#
_entry.id   AF-A0AA35RB90-F1
#
_cell.length_a   1.000
_cell.length_b   1.000
_cell.length_c   1.000
_cell.angle_alpha   90.00
_cell.angle_beta   90.00
_cell.angle_gamma   90.00
#
_symmetry.space_group_name_H-M   'P 1'
#
loop_
_entity.id
_entity.type
_entity.pdbx_description
1 polymer ?
#
loop_
_entity_poly.entity_id
_entity_poly.type
_entity_poly.pdbx_seq_one_letter_code
_entity_poly.pdbx_strand_id
1 'polypeptide(L)'
;PPTLSPPSFSLPLSLPSCPDSSQNSALLSHILDILSLCVARHTYLIRNYIIDKNALSRVLVLMTSSHAHLALAALRFCRKIVGLKDEFYNRYIVRDNLLAPIIKAFIANGRRYNLLNSAIIELFEYLRVENVKSLVSYVVENFWSTLEHIEYVDTFKALRLKHEQEMDRRDNKDSAPAV
;
A
#
# COMPACT_ATOMS: atom_id res chain seq x y z
N PRO A 1 -67.38 -13.48 24.57
CA PRO A 1 -66.50 -12.39 24.05
C PRO A 1 -65.21 -12.96 23.45
N PRO A 2 -64.91 -12.73 22.16
CA PRO A 2 -63.70 -13.27 21.55
C PRO A 2 -62.46 -12.48 22.00
N THR A 3 -61.43 -13.22 22.37
CA THR A 3 -60.10 -12.76 22.81
C THR A 3 -59.30 -12.18 21.63
N LEU A 4 -58.94 -10.89 21.70
CA LEU A 4 -57.94 -10.30 20.79
C LEU A 4 -56.53 -10.66 21.27
N SER A 5 -55.81 -11.46 20.49
CA SER A 5 -54.35 -11.61 20.60
C SER A 5 -53.65 -10.33 20.12
N PRO A 6 -52.56 -9.89 20.77
CA PRO A 6 -51.80 -8.72 20.33
C PRO A 6 -51.06 -9.00 19.02
N PRO A 7 -50.86 -8.00 18.15
CA PRO A 7 -50.08 -8.17 16.93
C PRO A 7 -48.60 -8.35 17.29
N SER A 8 -48.03 -9.46 16.87
CA SER A 8 -46.59 -9.68 16.86
C SER A 8 -45.94 -8.76 15.82
N PHE A 9 -45.45 -7.60 16.25
CA PHE A 9 -44.58 -6.76 15.46
C PHE A 9 -43.16 -7.34 15.48
N SER A 10 -42.91 -8.33 14.63
CA SER A 10 -41.55 -8.65 14.18
C SER A 10 -41.11 -7.59 13.18
N LEU A 11 -40.35 -6.60 13.63
CA LEU A 11 -39.64 -5.67 12.75
C LEU A 11 -38.58 -6.45 11.96
N PRO A 12 -38.46 -6.25 10.63
CA PRO A 12 -37.40 -6.86 9.85
C PRO A 12 -36.04 -6.31 10.30
N LEU A 13 -35.12 -7.20 10.65
CA LEU A 13 -33.70 -6.92 10.71
C LEU A 13 -33.21 -6.48 9.31
N SER A 14 -33.08 -5.18 9.09
CA SER A 14 -32.01 -4.60 8.29
C SER A 14 -32.07 -3.07 8.42
N LEU A 15 -31.13 -2.50 9.18
CA LEU A 15 -30.83 -1.08 9.03
C LEU A 15 -30.46 -0.82 7.55
N PRO A 16 -30.93 0.28 6.94
CA PRO A 16 -30.38 0.71 5.67
C PRO A 16 -28.88 0.95 5.87
N SER A 17 -28.03 0.25 5.13
CA SER A 17 -26.62 0.60 5.03
C SER A 17 -26.54 2.05 4.56
N CYS A 18 -26.05 2.94 5.43
CA CYS A 18 -26.03 4.39 5.22
C CYS A 18 -25.49 4.71 3.81
N PRO A 19 -26.28 5.33 2.90
CA PRO A 19 -25.81 5.66 1.56
C PRO A 19 -24.56 6.54 1.58
N ASP A 20 -24.43 7.36 2.63
CA ASP A 20 -23.33 8.31 2.83
C ASP A 20 -21.96 7.63 2.93
N SER A 21 -21.85 6.42 3.50
CA SER A 21 -20.54 5.75 3.61
C SER A 21 -20.02 5.30 2.25
N SER A 22 -20.91 4.79 1.39
CA SER A 22 -20.56 4.36 0.03
C SER A 22 -20.32 5.54 -0.92
N GLN A 23 -21.10 6.62 -0.79
CA GLN A 23 -20.86 7.85 -1.57
C GLN A 23 -19.57 8.54 -1.18
N ASN A 24 -19.29 8.70 0.12
CA ASN A 24 -18.02 9.26 0.61
C ASN A 24 -16.83 8.41 0.17
N SER A 25 -17.00 7.09 0.18
CA SER A 25 -16.01 6.15 -0.32
C SER A 25 -15.75 6.31 -1.82
N ALA A 26 -16.80 6.48 -2.64
CA ALA A 26 -16.65 6.77 -4.06
C ALA A 26 -15.94 8.11 -4.29
N LEU A 27 -16.38 9.18 -3.63
CA LEU A 27 -15.76 10.51 -3.74
C LEU A 27 -14.27 10.48 -3.39
N LEU A 28 -13.91 9.80 -2.30
CA LEU A 28 -12.52 9.66 -1.89
C LEU A 28 -11.69 8.93 -2.95
N SER A 29 -12.23 7.88 -3.58
CA SER A 29 -11.55 7.20 -4.70
C SER A 29 -11.28 8.17 -5.86
N HIS A 30 -12.26 9.01 -6.24
CA HIS A 30 -12.07 10.00 -7.30
C HIS A 30 -11.02 11.05 -6.93
N ILE A 31 -11.01 11.50 -5.68
CA ILE A 31 -9.98 12.43 -5.17
C ILE A 31 -8.59 11.79 -5.28
N LEU A 32 -8.45 10.51 -4.92
CA LEU A 32 -7.18 9.79 -5.05
C LEU A 32 -6.74 9.64 -6.50
N ASP A 33 -7.67 9.43 -7.43
CA ASP A 33 -7.37 9.35 -8.86
C ASP A 33 -6.90 10.71 -9.39
N ILE A 34 -7.56 11.82 -9.02
CA ILE A 34 -7.12 13.17 -9.37
C ILE A 34 -5.73 13.45 -8.78
N LEU A 35 -5.50 13.12 -7.50
CA LEU A 35 -4.21 13.32 -6.85
C LEU A 35 -3.10 12.50 -7.53
N SER A 36 -3.40 11.27 -7.94
CA SER A 36 -2.50 10.41 -8.73
C SER A 36 -2.11 11.07 -10.06
N LEU A 37 -3.07 11.73 -10.73
CA LEU A 37 -2.82 12.47 -11.97
C LEU A 37 -1.98 13.73 -11.73
N CYS A 38 -2.19 14.45 -10.63
CA CYS A 38 -1.36 15.60 -10.26
C CYS A 38 0.09 15.19 -10.00
N VAL A 39 0.30 14.08 -9.28
CA VAL A 39 1.63 13.49 -9.05
C VAL A 39 2.32 13.13 -10.36
N ALA A 40 1.57 12.61 -11.34
CA ALA A 40 2.11 12.25 -12.65
C ALA A 40 2.49 13.45 -13.53
N ARG A 41 1.76 14.57 -13.43
CA ARG A 41 1.87 15.70 -14.37
C ARG A 41 2.58 16.93 -13.82
N HIS A 42 2.58 17.15 -12.51
CA HIS A 42 3.09 18.38 -11.87
C HIS A 42 4.12 18.06 -10.79
N THR A 43 5.17 17.33 -11.18
CA THR A 43 6.06 16.55 -10.32
C THR A 43 6.68 17.32 -9.16
N TYR A 44 7.21 18.53 -9.38
CA TYR A 44 7.95 19.25 -8.32
C TYR A 44 7.03 19.93 -7.30
N LEU A 45 6.03 20.70 -7.76
CA LEU A 45 5.14 21.44 -6.84
C LEU A 45 4.29 20.50 -6.00
N ILE A 46 3.78 19.43 -6.62
CA ILE A 46 2.97 18.45 -5.91
C ILE A 46 3.82 17.66 -4.91
N ARG A 47 5.12 17.44 -5.17
CA ARG A 47 6.02 16.72 -4.26
C ARG A 47 6.10 17.40 -2.91
N ASN A 48 6.36 18.71 -2.88
CA ASN A 48 6.42 19.45 -1.63
C ASN A 48 5.09 19.35 -0.89
N TYR A 49 3.97 19.50 -1.59
CA TYR A 49 2.65 19.30 -0.99
C TYR A 49 2.47 17.88 -0.40
N ILE A 50 2.84 16.83 -1.13
CA ILE A 50 2.69 15.43 -0.68
C ILE A 50 3.56 15.16 0.56
N ILE A 51 4.81 15.63 0.56
CA ILE A 51 5.77 15.42 1.65
C ILE A 51 5.39 16.30 2.85
N ASP A 52 5.25 17.60 2.68
CA ASP A 52 5.02 18.56 3.77
C ASP A 52 3.67 18.35 4.46
N LYS A 53 2.66 17.89 3.71
CA LYS A 53 1.33 17.60 4.26
C LYS A 53 1.13 16.13 4.61
N ASN A 54 2.19 15.31 4.60
CA ASN A 54 2.12 13.87 4.87
C ASN A 54 0.97 13.19 4.13
N ALA A 55 0.74 13.57 2.86
CA ALA A 55 -0.46 13.17 2.13
C ALA A 55 -0.48 11.66 1.88
N LEU A 56 0.65 11.08 1.48
CA LEU A 56 0.76 9.63 1.29
C LEU A 56 0.48 8.85 2.57
N SER A 57 1.03 9.27 3.71
CA SER A 57 0.74 8.64 5.01
C SER A 57 -0.76 8.62 5.30
N ARG A 58 -1.44 9.76 5.14
CA ARG A 58 -2.89 9.88 5.32
C ARG A 58 -3.69 9.00 4.35
N VAL A 59 -3.25 8.89 3.10
CA VAL A 59 -3.87 8.01 2.11
C VAL A 59 -3.70 6.54 2.48
N LEU A 60 -2.53 6.13 2.98
CA LEU A 60 -2.23 4.73 3.31
C LEU A 60 -2.96 4.22 4.55
N VAL A 61 -3.56 5.10 5.37
CA VAL A 61 -4.54 4.70 6.40
C VAL A 61 -5.72 3.95 5.76
N LEU A 62 -6.09 4.27 4.52
CA LEU A 62 -7.21 3.63 3.82
C LEU A 62 -6.95 2.16 3.46
N MET A 63 -5.71 1.66 3.63
CA MET A 63 -5.40 0.24 3.47
C MET A 63 -6.17 -0.65 4.44
N THR A 64 -6.66 -0.11 5.56
CA THR A 64 -7.48 -0.85 6.54
C THR A 64 -8.98 -0.61 6.37
N SER A 65 -9.40 0.02 5.26
CA SER A 65 -10.83 0.28 4.99
C SER A 65 -11.62 -1.01 4.80
N SER A 66 -12.89 -1.00 5.21
CA SER A 66 -13.85 -2.07 4.90
C SER A 66 -14.15 -2.17 3.40
N HIS A 67 -13.98 -1.06 2.69
CA HIS A 67 -14.23 -0.96 1.25
C HIS A 67 -12.97 -1.31 0.46
N ALA A 68 -12.94 -2.49 -0.15
CA ALA A 68 -11.78 -3.00 -0.88
C ALA A 68 -11.28 -2.07 -2.00
N HIS A 69 -12.20 -1.37 -2.69
CA HIS A 69 -11.82 -0.43 -3.74
C HIS A 69 -11.06 0.79 -3.23
N LEU A 70 -11.28 1.23 -1.98
CA LEU A 70 -10.49 2.29 -1.35
C LEU A 70 -9.07 1.84 -1.03
N ALA A 71 -8.91 0.64 -0.51
CA ALA A 71 -7.57 0.07 -0.27
C ALA A 71 -6.80 -0.06 -1.59
N LEU A 72 -7.46 -0.53 -2.65
CA LEU A 72 -6.88 -0.56 -3.99
C LEU A 72 -6.55 0.83 -4.52
N ALA A 73 -7.40 1.84 -4.31
CA ALA A 73 -7.12 3.22 -4.72
C ALA A 73 -5.90 3.81 -4.00
N ALA A 74 -5.78 3.59 -2.70
CA ALA A 74 -4.63 4.01 -1.91
C ALA A 74 -3.34 3.32 -2.37
N LEU A 75 -3.40 2.02 -2.64
CA LEU A 75 -2.28 1.25 -3.16
C LEU A 75 -1.85 1.74 -4.56
N ARG A 76 -2.80 2.00 -5.46
CA ARG A 76 -2.53 2.58 -6.80
C ARG A 76 -1.84 3.93 -6.69
N PHE A 77 -2.28 4.79 -5.76
CA PHE A 77 -1.64 6.08 -5.51
C PHE A 77 -0.18 5.92 -5.03
N CYS A 78 0.04 5.04 -4.06
CA CYS A 78 1.39 4.72 -3.56
C CYS A 78 2.28 4.17 -4.69
N ARG A 79 1.77 3.23 -5.47
CA ARG A 79 2.45 2.64 -6.64
C ARG A 79 2.83 3.70 -7.68
N LYS A 80 2.00 4.72 -7.87
CA LYS A 80 2.29 5.85 -8.78
C LYS A 80 3.43 6.72 -8.26
N ILE A 81 3.46 7.02 -6.96
CA ILE A 81 4.56 7.78 -6.33
C ILE A 81 5.88 7.01 -6.44
N VAL A 82 5.87 5.72 -6.06
CA VAL A 82 7.05 4.84 -6.20
C VAL A 82 7.52 4.78 -7.65
N GLY A 83 6.58 4.74 -8.61
CA GLY A 83 6.87 4.72 -10.03
C GLY A 83 7.53 5.99 -10.60
N LEU A 84 7.56 7.09 -9.85
CA LEU A 84 8.33 8.28 -10.23
C LEU A 84 9.84 8.10 -10.04
N LYS A 85 10.27 7.09 -9.28
CA LYS A 85 11.68 6.79 -8.98
C LYS A 85 12.46 8.00 -8.45
N ASP A 86 11.79 8.80 -7.65
CA ASP A 86 12.29 10.06 -7.17
C ASP A 86 12.75 9.94 -5.72
N GLU A 87 14.02 10.25 -5.49
CA GLU A 87 14.69 9.94 -4.24
C GLU A 87 14.14 10.73 -3.04
N PHE A 88 13.50 11.88 -3.27
CA PHE A 88 12.82 12.61 -2.19
C PHE A 88 11.61 11.84 -1.68
N TYR A 89 10.84 11.22 -2.57
CA TYR A 89 9.74 10.34 -2.18
C TYR A 89 10.25 9.05 -1.54
N ASN A 90 11.31 8.46 -2.08
CA ASN A 90 11.90 7.25 -1.48
C ASN A 90 12.34 7.52 -0.04
N ARG A 91 13.09 8.60 0.21
CA ARG A 91 13.51 9.01 1.56
C ARG A 91 12.32 9.27 2.48
N TYR A 92 11.28 9.93 1.98
CA TYR A 92 10.05 10.14 2.76
C TYR A 92 9.35 8.82 3.13
N ILE A 93 9.23 7.89 2.18
CA ILE A 93 8.64 6.56 2.41
C ILE A 93 9.42 5.78 3.47
N VAL A 94 10.76 5.78 3.38
CA VAL A 94 11.64 5.10 4.34
C VAL A 94 11.56 5.76 5.71
N ARG A 95 11.76 7.08 5.78
CA ARG A 95 11.80 7.86 7.03
C ARG A 95 10.54 7.66 7.87
N ASP A 96 9.37 7.68 7.21
CA ASP A 96 8.08 7.63 7.89
C ASP A 96 7.46 6.21 7.88
N ASN A 97 8.24 5.20 7.49
CA ASN A 97 7.85 3.78 7.47
C ASN A 97 6.54 3.51 6.70
N LEU A 98 6.36 4.17 5.56
CA LEU A 98 5.05 4.30 4.91
C LEU A 98 4.55 3.00 4.27
N LEU A 99 5.40 2.00 4.02
CA LEU A 99 4.92 0.70 3.50
C LEU A 99 4.33 -0.22 4.60
N ALA A 100 4.47 0.13 5.88
CA ALA A 100 3.96 -0.69 6.98
C ALA A 100 2.44 -0.96 6.91
N PRO A 101 1.55 0.01 6.62
CA PRO A 101 0.12 -0.25 6.44
C PRO A 101 -0.19 -1.22 5.29
N ILE A 102 0.63 -1.22 4.23
CA ILE A 102 0.45 -2.11 3.08
C ILE A 102 0.79 -3.54 3.48
N ILE A 103 1.92 -3.74 4.17
CA ILE A 103 2.35 -5.06 4.65
C ILE A 103 1.35 -5.59 5.69
N LYS A 104 0.88 -4.73 6.61
CA LYS A 104 -0.16 -5.10 7.58
C LYS A 104 -1.44 -5.56 6.89
N ALA A 105 -1.90 -4.84 5.86
CA ALA A 105 -3.06 -5.23 5.07
C ALA A 105 -2.84 -6.56 4.32
N PHE A 106 -1.63 -6.79 3.82
CA PHE A 106 -1.24 -8.03 3.16
C PHE A 106 -1.34 -9.24 4.10
N ILE A 107 -0.77 -9.13 5.30
CA ILE A 107 -0.82 -10.19 6.30
C ILE A 107 -2.25 -10.42 6.80
N ALA A 108 -3.02 -9.36 7.04
CA ALA A 108 -4.43 -9.45 7.43
C ALA A 108 -5.32 -10.11 6.35
N ASN A 109 -4.95 -9.98 5.07
CA ASN A 109 -5.63 -10.66 3.98
C ASN A 109 -5.40 -12.19 4.00
N GLY A 110 -4.31 -12.66 4.60
CA GLY A 110 -3.98 -14.07 4.75
C GLY A 110 -3.82 -14.77 3.40
N ARG A 111 -4.29 -16.02 3.29
CA ARG A 111 -4.17 -16.84 2.08
C ARG A 111 -5.23 -16.54 1.00
N ARG A 112 -5.90 -15.39 1.06
CA ARG A 112 -6.96 -15.03 0.11
C ARG A 112 -6.35 -14.45 -1.17
N TYR A 113 -6.42 -15.21 -2.26
CA TYR A 113 -5.95 -14.77 -3.57
C TYR A 113 -6.98 -13.85 -4.25
N ASN A 114 -6.97 -12.57 -3.90
CA ASN A 114 -7.86 -11.56 -4.48
C ASN A 114 -7.07 -10.44 -5.17
N LEU A 115 -7.79 -9.46 -5.72
CA LEU A 115 -7.18 -8.34 -6.43
C LEU A 115 -6.21 -7.53 -5.56
N LEU A 116 -6.52 -7.33 -4.28
CA LEU A 116 -5.64 -6.61 -3.35
C LEU A 116 -4.34 -7.38 -3.14
N ASN A 117 -4.42 -8.70 -2.94
CA ASN A 117 -3.26 -9.58 -2.83
C ASN A 117 -2.33 -9.43 -4.04
N SER A 118 -2.88 -9.58 -5.24
CA SER A 118 -2.10 -9.48 -6.49
C SER A 118 -1.52 -8.09 -6.70
N ALA A 119 -2.27 -7.03 -6.37
CA ALA A 119 -1.78 -5.65 -6.51
C ALA A 119 -0.65 -5.32 -5.53
N ILE A 120 -0.68 -5.86 -4.31
CA ILE A 120 0.41 -5.68 -3.34
C ILE A 120 1.66 -6.42 -3.81
N ILE A 121 1.50 -7.65 -4.31
CA ILE A 121 2.62 -8.42 -4.88
C ILE A 121 3.23 -7.67 -6.07
N GLU A 122 2.41 -7.10 -6.97
CA GLU A 122 2.88 -6.27 -8.08
C GLU A 122 3.72 -5.07 -7.60
N LEU A 123 3.32 -4.40 -6.53
CA LEU A 123 4.10 -3.28 -5.98
C LEU A 123 5.52 -3.71 -5.58
N PHE A 124 5.65 -4.82 -4.85
CA PHE A 124 6.96 -5.33 -4.42
C PHE A 124 7.77 -5.90 -5.59
N GLU A 125 7.10 -6.54 -6.53
CA GLU A 125 7.72 -7.01 -7.77
C GLU A 125 8.26 -5.84 -8.60
N TYR A 126 7.53 -4.73 -8.66
CA TYR A 126 7.99 -3.50 -9.30
C TYR A 126 9.25 -2.93 -8.63
N LEU A 127 9.29 -2.88 -7.29
CA LEU A 127 10.50 -2.44 -6.56
C LEU A 127 11.73 -3.25 -6.95
N ARG A 128 11.56 -4.57 -7.10
CA ARG A 128 12.60 -5.52 -7.50
C ARG A 128 13.05 -5.31 -8.94
N VAL A 129 12.10 -5.33 -9.89
CA VAL A 129 12.37 -5.29 -11.33
C VAL A 129 12.98 -3.95 -11.72
N GLU A 130 12.44 -2.85 -11.21
CA GLU A 130 12.95 -1.51 -11.49
C GLU A 130 14.15 -1.10 -10.65
N ASN A 131 14.58 -1.98 -9.75
CA ASN A 131 15.74 -1.81 -8.88
C ASN A 131 15.71 -0.50 -8.06
N VAL A 132 14.59 -0.24 -7.38
CA VAL A 132 14.44 0.93 -6.49
C VAL A 132 15.19 0.68 -5.18
N LYS A 133 16.52 0.76 -5.24
CA LYS A 133 17.45 0.21 -4.24
C LYS A 133 17.15 0.63 -2.79
N SER A 134 16.84 1.90 -2.57
CA SER A 134 16.54 2.42 -1.21
C SER A 134 15.28 1.78 -0.63
N LEU A 135 14.24 1.60 -1.45
CA LEU A 135 13.00 0.94 -1.03
C LEU A 135 13.16 -0.58 -0.91
N VAL A 136 13.91 -1.22 -1.81
CA VAL A 136 14.23 -2.66 -1.70
C VAL A 136 14.92 -2.96 -0.37
N SER A 137 15.96 -2.17 -0.04
CA SER A 137 16.71 -2.33 1.21
C SER A 137 15.83 -2.10 2.42
N TYR A 138 15.08 -1.01 2.43
CA TYR A 138 14.11 -0.72 3.48
C TYR A 138 13.08 -1.85 3.68
N VAL A 139 12.53 -2.43 2.61
CA VAL A 139 11.55 -3.53 2.74
C VAL A 139 12.18 -4.76 3.38
N VAL A 140 13.37 -5.16 2.92
CA VAL A 140 14.06 -6.35 3.43
C VAL A 140 14.49 -6.14 4.88
N GLU A 141 15.13 -5.03 5.19
CA GLU A 141 15.65 -4.72 6.54
C GLU A 141 14.54 -4.62 7.59
N ASN A 142 13.37 -4.07 7.23
CA ASN A 142 12.32 -3.78 8.21
C ASN A 142 11.22 -4.85 8.30
N PHE A 143 11.02 -5.65 7.24
CA PHE A 143 9.85 -6.54 7.17
C PHE A 143 10.16 -7.98 6.78
N TRP A 144 11.43 -8.35 6.58
CA TRP A 144 11.78 -9.70 6.13
C TRP A 144 11.23 -10.81 7.04
N SER A 145 11.30 -10.65 8.36
CA SER A 145 10.77 -11.61 9.34
C SER A 145 9.28 -11.92 9.15
N THR A 146 8.52 -10.98 8.58
CA THR A 146 7.11 -11.17 8.26
C THR A 146 6.92 -11.73 6.85
N LEU A 147 7.75 -11.29 5.90
CA LEU A 147 7.66 -11.64 4.49
C LEU A 147 8.19 -13.05 4.16
N GLU A 148 9.11 -13.58 4.96
CA GLU A 148 9.73 -14.90 4.71
C GLU A 148 8.74 -16.07 4.83
N HIS A 149 7.67 -15.90 5.59
CA HIS A 149 6.61 -16.89 5.76
C HIS A 149 5.63 -16.95 4.57
N ILE A 150 5.78 -16.08 3.57
CA ILE A 150 4.94 -16.05 2.37
C ILE A 150 5.60 -16.92 1.29
N GLU A 151 5.17 -18.18 1.22
CA GLU A 151 5.79 -19.19 0.36
C GLU A 151 5.10 -19.41 -0.99
N TYR A 152 3.88 -18.90 -1.17
CA TYR A 152 3.10 -19.14 -2.39
C TYR A 152 3.53 -18.25 -3.58
N VAL A 153 4.42 -17.28 -3.36
CA VAL A 153 5.04 -16.46 -4.40
C VAL A 153 6.53 -16.32 -4.15
N ASP A 154 7.32 -16.29 -5.24
CA ASP A 154 8.76 -16.10 -5.16
C ASP A 154 9.19 -14.64 -5.06
N THR A 155 8.28 -13.69 -5.24
CA THR A 155 8.55 -12.24 -5.27
C THR A 155 9.41 -11.78 -4.08
N PHE A 156 9.06 -12.18 -2.86
CA PHE A 156 9.78 -11.72 -1.66
C PHE A 156 11.16 -12.36 -1.51
N LYS A 157 11.30 -13.65 -1.82
CA LYS A 157 12.61 -14.33 -1.86
C LYS A 157 13.52 -13.69 -2.91
N ALA A 158 12.98 -13.40 -4.09
CA ALA A 158 13.70 -12.73 -5.16
C ALA A 158 14.06 -11.27 -4.81
N LEU A 159 13.19 -10.57 -4.05
CA LEU A 159 13.46 -9.24 -3.53
C LEU A 159 14.63 -9.25 -2.53
N ARG A 160 14.68 -10.22 -1.62
CA ARG A 160 15.79 -10.41 -0.68
C ARG A 160 17.09 -10.73 -1.41
N LEU A 161 17.07 -11.68 -2.34
CA LEU A 161 18.26 -12.01 -3.13
C LEU A 161 18.81 -10.78 -3.88
N LYS A 162 17.91 -9.93 -4.40
CA LYS A 162 18.29 -8.68 -5.05
C LYS A 162 18.99 -7.71 -4.09
N HIS A 163 18.53 -7.62 -2.84
CA HIS A 163 19.16 -6.81 -1.81
C HIS A 163 20.57 -7.33 -1.46
N GLU A 164 20.71 -8.63 -1.22
CA GLU A 164 21.99 -9.28 -0.89
C GLU A 164 23.03 -9.03 -1.99
N GLN A 165 22.66 -9.23 -3.26
CA GLN A 165 23.53 -8.94 -4.42
C GLN A 165 24.00 -7.48 -4.50
N GLU A 166 23.17 -6.53 -4.07
CA GLU A 166 23.52 -5.11 -4.08
C GLU A 166 24.39 -4.72 -2.88
N MET A 167 24.28 -5.43 -1.74
CA MET A 167 25.18 -5.26 -0.59
C MET A 167 26.57 -5.79 -0.92
N ASP A 168 26.69 -7.02 -1.45
CA ASP A 168 27.99 -7.61 -1.84
C ASP A 168 28.75 -6.72 -2.84
N ARG A 169 28.02 -6.09 -3.76
CA ARG A 169 28.60 -5.15 -4.75
C ARG A 169 29.13 -3.86 -4.12
N ARG A 170 28.50 -3.37 -3.05
CA ARG A 170 28.96 -2.18 -2.32
C ARG A 170 30.21 -2.52 -1.53
N ASP A 171 30.17 -3.62 -0.78
CA ASP A 171 31.30 -4.07 0.05
C ASP A 171 32.54 -4.31 -0.80
N ASN A 172 32.40 -4.97 -1.96
CA ASN A 172 33.52 -5.23 -2.86
C ASN A 172 34.09 -3.93 -3.51
N LYS A 173 33.26 -2.90 -3.69
CA LYS A 173 33.69 -1.60 -4.20
C LYS A 173 34.45 -0.81 -3.13
N ASP A 174 34.02 -0.90 -1.88
CA ASP A 174 34.65 -0.19 -0.75
C ASP A 174 35.95 -0.87 -0.30
N SER A 175 36.13 -2.17 -0.61
CA SER A 175 37.39 -2.91 -0.37
C SER A 175 38.45 -2.77 -1.47
N ALA A 176 38.12 -2.16 -2.62
CA ALA A 176 39.09 -1.96 -3.70
C ALA A 176 39.98 -0.73 -3.39
N PRO A 177 41.32 -0.84 -3.44
CA PRO A 177 42.20 0.30 -3.19
C PRO A 177 41.97 1.37 -4.26
N ALA A 178 41.84 2.63 -3.82
CA ALA A 178 41.80 3.78 -4.73
C ALA A 178 43.11 3.84 -5.53
N VAL A 179 43.01 3.65 -6.86
CA VAL A 179 44.13 3.79 -7.81
C VAL A 179 44.37 5.26 -8.09
#